data_AF-A0A4R1BX21-F1
#
_entry.id   AF-A0A4R1BX21-F1
#
_cell.length_a   1.000
_cell.length_b   1.000
_cell.length_c   1.000
_cell.angle_alpha   90.00
_cell.angle_beta   90.00
_cell.angle_gamma   90.00
#
_symmetry.space_group_name_H-M   'P 1'
#
loop_
_entity.id
_entity.type
_entity.pdbx_description
1 polymer ?
#
loop_
_entity_poly.entity_id
_entity_poly.type
_entity_poly.pdbx_seq_one_letter_code
_entity_poly.pdbx_strand_id
1 'polypeptide(L)'
;MKLLVVLALAISTAACGSEGSHDPGLMPTLAGDYVVTAVTDGGQPHAVVRGTEIRLSFADGRFGMRAGCNGMSGTYAIDGSTLTVGPLASTEMGCPKPRMDQDAWLAGLFARPATIDWQKQTITAGEVVLTILPRTAVHPDQDLRRTRWVLDGLTSGDTASSVPAGPPVVLRMEGTDVVQVSGLCNGFGADVEVAGGGIRWMPHMRTLMACADPARHALDDEVSSVLTGRTTYRITEKTLVITRGDAGLTFRAE
;
A
#
# COMPACT_ATOMS: atom_id res chain seq x y z
N MET A 1 -57.40 53.99 38.18
CA MET A 1 -58.25 52.88 37.72
C MET A 1 -57.90 52.59 36.27
N LYS A 2 -57.15 51.50 36.02
CA LYS A 2 -56.75 50.84 34.74
C LYS A 2 -55.46 50.05 35.04
N LEU A 3 -55.60 48.91 35.73
CA LEU A 3 -55.58 47.53 35.21
C LEU A 3 -54.16 47.05 34.83
N LEU A 4 -53.62 46.19 35.71
CA LEU A 4 -52.40 45.40 35.52
C LEU A 4 -52.55 44.42 34.35
N VAL A 5 -51.47 44.23 33.59
CA VAL A 5 -51.24 43.01 32.80
C VAL A 5 -49.89 42.45 33.24
N VAL A 6 -49.93 41.35 34.00
CA VAL A 6 -48.75 40.56 34.38
C VAL A 6 -48.57 39.49 33.31
N LEU A 7 -47.50 39.61 32.52
CA LEU A 7 -47.10 38.62 31.53
C LEU A 7 -46.22 37.58 32.25
N ALA A 8 -46.78 36.39 32.51
CA ALA A 8 -46.05 35.26 33.08
C ALA A 8 -45.19 34.61 31.98
N LEU A 9 -43.86 34.72 32.10
CA LEU A 9 -42.90 34.11 31.20
C LEU A 9 -42.56 32.69 31.72
N ALA A 10 -43.12 31.67 31.10
CA ALA A 10 -42.79 30.27 31.38
C ALA A 10 -41.45 29.92 30.68
N ILE A 11 -40.38 29.76 31.47
CA ILE A 11 -39.07 29.34 30.99
C ILE A 11 -39.04 27.81 31.04
N SER A 12 -39.24 27.17 29.89
CA SER A 12 -39.06 25.73 29.71
C SER A 12 -37.56 25.43 29.54
N THR A 13 -36.91 24.89 30.56
CA THR A 13 -35.54 24.37 30.42
C THR A 13 -35.58 23.05 29.64
N ALA A 14 -35.38 23.13 28.32
CA ALA A 14 -35.08 21.98 27.50
C ALA A 14 -33.68 21.48 27.84
N ALA A 15 -33.60 20.42 28.66
CA ALA A 15 -32.38 19.66 28.87
C ALA A 15 -32.09 18.86 27.59
N CYS A 16 -31.27 19.42 26.70
CA CYS A 16 -30.61 18.62 25.68
C CYS A 16 -29.53 17.78 26.38
N GLY A 17 -29.85 16.50 26.59
CA GLY A 17 -28.83 15.49 26.78
C GLY A 17 -27.99 15.43 25.51
N SER A 18 -26.71 15.76 25.63
CA SER A 18 -25.73 15.54 24.57
C SER A 18 -25.46 14.03 24.51
N GLU A 19 -26.29 13.32 23.75
CA GLU A 19 -25.91 12.03 23.21
C GLU A 19 -24.66 12.28 22.36
N GLY A 20 -23.53 11.74 22.82
CA GLY A 20 -22.25 11.85 22.16
C GLY A 20 -22.37 11.34 20.73
N SER A 21 -22.47 12.28 19.80
CA SER A 21 -22.33 12.09 18.37
C SER A 21 -20.99 11.39 18.14
N HIS A 22 -21.03 10.10 17.80
CA HIS A 22 -19.88 9.38 17.26
C HIS A 22 -19.46 10.12 16.00
N ASP A 23 -18.30 10.77 16.06
CA ASP A 23 -17.65 11.37 14.91
C ASP A 23 -17.04 10.25 14.05
N PRO A 24 -17.53 10.00 12.83
CA PRO A 24 -16.94 9.03 11.91
C PRO A 24 -15.57 9.47 11.34
N GLY A 25 -15.03 10.62 11.78
CA GLY A 25 -13.80 11.25 11.29
C GLY A 25 -12.47 10.77 11.89
N LEU A 26 -12.46 9.84 12.84
CA LEU A 26 -11.25 9.12 13.26
C LEU A 26 -11.37 7.69 12.75
N MET A 27 -10.74 7.36 11.62
CA MET A 27 -10.80 6.02 11.01
C MET A 27 -10.53 4.94 12.08
N PRO A 28 -11.54 4.13 12.49
CA PRO A 28 -11.38 3.16 13.59
C PRO A 28 -10.72 1.86 13.14
N THR A 29 -10.29 1.77 11.88
CA THR A 29 -9.72 0.56 11.30
C THR A 29 -8.25 0.77 11.04
N LEU A 30 -7.40 -0.06 11.66
CA LEU A 30 -5.96 -0.15 11.39
C LEU A 30 -5.64 -0.68 9.98
N ALA A 31 -6.60 -0.67 9.05
CA ALA A 31 -6.43 -1.24 7.72
C ALA A 31 -5.43 -0.41 6.90
N GLY A 32 -4.46 -1.10 6.28
CA GLY A 32 -3.41 -0.49 5.48
C GLY A 32 -2.01 -0.99 5.83
N ASP A 33 -1.03 -0.38 5.17
CA ASP A 33 0.39 -0.63 5.40
C ASP A 33 1.01 0.47 6.28
N TYR A 34 1.84 0.07 7.22
CA TYR A 34 2.49 0.94 8.19
C TYR A 34 3.98 0.63 8.29
N VAL A 35 4.74 1.67 8.62
CA VAL A 35 6.15 1.59 8.97
C VAL A 35 6.29 1.95 10.44
N VAL A 36 7.05 1.15 11.19
CA VAL A 36 7.43 1.52 12.56
C VAL A 36 8.63 2.47 12.47
N THR A 37 8.42 3.71 12.87
CA THR A 37 9.43 4.78 12.78
C THR A 37 10.21 4.97 14.06
N ALA A 38 9.69 4.51 15.18
CA ALA A 38 10.39 4.47 16.46
C ALA A 38 9.95 3.27 17.30
N VAL A 39 10.87 2.76 18.10
CA VAL A 39 10.62 1.70 19.08
C VAL A 39 11.16 2.18 20.42
N THR A 40 10.36 2.05 21.47
CA THR A 40 10.85 2.13 22.84
C THR A 40 10.55 0.84 23.60
N ASP A 41 11.38 0.53 24.58
CA ASP A 41 11.26 -0.63 25.47
C ASP A 41 11.56 -0.16 26.90
N GLY A 42 10.59 -0.30 27.82
CA GLY A 42 10.68 0.29 29.15
C GLY A 42 10.86 1.82 29.12
N GLY A 43 10.35 2.48 28.07
CA GLY A 43 10.51 3.92 27.83
C GLY A 43 11.88 4.35 27.28
N GLN A 44 12.81 3.43 27.07
CA GLN A 44 14.12 3.72 26.46
C GLN A 44 14.11 3.42 24.96
N PRO A 45 14.83 4.18 24.11
CA PRO A 45 14.93 3.88 22.69
C PRO A 45 15.50 2.46 22.46
N HIS A 46 14.81 1.67 21.65
CA HIS A 46 15.26 0.35 21.21
C HIS A 46 15.72 0.44 19.75
N ALA A 47 16.99 0.13 19.50
CA ALA A 47 17.56 0.25 18.16
C ALA A 47 17.17 -0.95 17.28
N VAL A 48 16.64 -0.68 16.09
CA VAL A 48 16.43 -1.70 15.05
C VAL A 48 17.73 -1.98 14.29
N VAL A 49 17.86 -3.20 13.78
CA VAL A 49 19.02 -3.66 13.01
C VAL A 49 19.25 -2.77 11.80
N ARG A 50 20.50 -2.33 11.59
CA ARG A 50 20.86 -1.43 10.49
C ARG A 50 20.50 -2.03 9.12
N GLY A 51 19.88 -1.19 8.26
CA GLY A 51 19.46 -1.61 6.92
C GLY A 51 18.26 -2.57 6.93
N THR A 52 17.47 -2.51 8.01
CA THR A 52 16.14 -3.13 8.09
C THR A 52 15.10 -2.05 8.32
N GLU A 53 13.84 -2.39 8.08
CA GLU A 53 12.71 -1.54 8.39
C GLU A 53 11.56 -2.44 8.83
N ILE A 54 10.99 -2.14 9.99
CA ILE A 54 9.84 -2.88 10.48
C ILE A 54 8.60 -2.36 9.76
N ARG A 55 7.87 -3.27 9.12
CA ARG A 55 6.60 -2.96 8.47
C ARG A 55 5.50 -3.86 8.97
N LEU A 56 4.33 -3.28 9.10
CA LEU A 56 3.09 -3.93 9.50
C LEU A 56 2.06 -3.71 8.40
N SER A 57 1.19 -4.68 8.18
CA SER A 57 0.11 -4.61 7.19
C SER A 57 -1.12 -5.27 7.76
N PHE A 58 -2.27 -4.66 7.53
CA PHE A 58 -3.57 -5.12 8.00
C PHE A 58 -4.55 -5.02 6.84
N ALA A 59 -5.02 -6.15 6.34
CA ALA A 59 -5.98 -6.19 5.24
C ALA A 59 -6.83 -7.46 5.36
N ASP A 60 -8.15 -7.32 5.22
CA ASP A 60 -9.08 -8.45 5.12
C ASP A 60 -8.92 -9.50 6.23
N GLY A 61 -8.74 -9.05 7.48
CA GLY A 61 -8.54 -9.92 8.65
C GLY A 61 -7.17 -10.60 8.72
N ARG A 62 -6.26 -10.30 7.77
CA ARG A 62 -4.88 -10.76 7.72
C ARG A 62 -3.92 -9.69 8.23
N PHE A 63 -3.05 -10.10 9.14
CA PHE A 63 -1.92 -9.33 9.62
C PHE A 63 -0.66 -9.85 8.94
N GLY A 64 0.15 -8.94 8.42
CA GLY A 64 1.47 -9.23 7.90
C GLY A 64 2.50 -8.33 8.56
N MET A 65 3.69 -8.87 8.81
CA MET A 65 4.80 -8.07 9.31
C MET A 65 6.15 -8.57 8.78
N ARG A 66 7.12 -7.67 8.79
CA ARG A 66 8.54 -7.95 8.53
C ARG A 66 9.36 -7.08 9.45
N ALA A 67 10.45 -7.62 9.96
CA ALA A 67 11.35 -6.87 10.84
C ALA A 67 12.77 -6.87 10.30
N GLY A 68 13.31 -8.02 9.92
CA GLY A 68 14.72 -8.21 9.60
C GLY A 68 14.98 -8.99 8.32
N CYS A 69 14.54 -10.25 8.29
CA CYS A 69 14.82 -11.18 7.19
C CYS A 69 13.54 -11.79 6.63
N ASN A 70 12.70 -12.32 7.52
CA ASN A 70 11.55 -13.12 7.15
C ASN A 70 10.26 -12.29 7.20
N GLY A 71 9.42 -12.51 6.19
CA GLY A 71 8.02 -12.09 6.25
C GLY A 71 7.23 -13.06 7.11
N MET A 72 6.38 -12.51 7.97
CA MET A 72 5.46 -13.24 8.85
C MET A 72 4.03 -12.81 8.58
N SER A 73 3.09 -13.73 8.70
CA SER A 73 1.66 -13.41 8.57
C SER A 73 0.77 -14.30 9.40
N GLY A 74 -0.36 -13.77 9.83
CA GLY A 74 -1.39 -14.46 10.58
C GLY A 74 -2.73 -13.76 10.43
N THR A 75 -3.71 -14.17 11.21
CA THR A 75 -4.97 -13.42 11.34
C THR A 75 -4.84 -12.33 12.39
N TYR A 76 -5.75 -11.36 12.40
CA TYR A 76 -5.90 -10.42 13.51
C TYR A 76 -7.36 -10.09 13.80
N ALA A 77 -7.59 -9.62 15.02
CA ALA A 77 -8.84 -9.03 15.45
C ALA A 77 -8.55 -7.74 16.24
N ILE A 78 -9.45 -6.77 16.13
CA ILE A 78 -9.42 -5.53 16.90
C ILE A 78 -10.74 -5.43 17.68
N ASP A 79 -10.65 -5.32 19.00
CA ASP A 79 -11.77 -5.03 19.89
C ASP A 79 -11.46 -3.75 20.69
N GLY A 80 -12.12 -2.65 20.32
CA GLY A 80 -11.79 -1.31 20.80
C GLY A 80 -10.36 -0.93 20.43
N SER A 81 -9.48 -0.84 21.43
CA SER A 81 -8.03 -0.62 21.26
C SER A 81 -7.20 -1.89 21.35
N THR A 82 -7.81 -3.05 21.63
CA THR A 82 -7.08 -4.30 21.80
C THR A 82 -6.85 -4.96 20.46
N LEU A 83 -5.59 -5.08 20.05
CA LEU A 83 -5.14 -5.86 18.90
C LEU A 83 -4.75 -7.27 19.35
N THR A 84 -5.41 -8.28 18.81
CA THR A 84 -5.00 -9.69 18.98
C THR A 84 -4.55 -10.25 17.65
N VAL A 85 -3.34 -10.82 17.62
CA VAL A 85 -2.77 -11.49 16.45
C VAL A 85 -2.84 -13.00 16.66
N GLY A 86 -3.32 -13.72 15.66
CA GLY A 86 -3.37 -15.18 15.67
C GLY A 86 -1.99 -15.82 15.48
N PRO A 87 -1.93 -17.16 15.38
CA PRO A 87 -0.69 -17.86 15.06
C PRO A 87 -0.05 -17.31 13.78
N LEU A 88 1.27 -17.12 13.84
CA LEU A 88 2.05 -16.58 12.73
C LEU A 88 2.72 -17.70 11.94
N ALA A 89 2.54 -17.67 10.63
CA ALA A 89 3.41 -18.37 9.69
C ALA A 89 4.57 -17.46 9.30
N SER A 90 5.76 -18.02 9.12
CA SER A 90 6.96 -17.30 8.69
C SER A 90 7.56 -17.96 7.46
N THR A 91 8.19 -17.14 6.63
CA THR A 91 9.20 -17.63 5.68
C THR A 91 10.44 -18.11 6.45
N GLU A 92 11.22 -19.03 5.87
CA GLU A 92 12.41 -19.63 6.49
C GLU A 92 13.70 -19.29 5.70
N MET A 93 13.85 -18.03 5.34
CA MET A 93 15.08 -17.52 4.75
C MET A 93 16.19 -17.43 5.80
N GLY A 94 17.36 -17.98 5.47
CA GLY A 94 18.56 -17.88 6.30
C GLY A 94 19.24 -16.51 6.13
N CYS A 95 19.33 -15.73 7.20
CA CYS A 95 20.00 -14.42 7.23
C CYS A 95 21.04 -14.34 8.36
N PRO A 96 21.88 -13.29 8.40
CA PRO A 96 22.72 -13.03 9.56
C PRO A 96 21.91 -12.96 10.85
N LYS A 97 22.46 -13.55 11.92
CA LYS A 97 21.81 -13.71 13.23
C LYS A 97 21.07 -12.45 13.74
N PRO A 98 21.61 -11.22 13.68
CA PRO A 98 20.90 -10.05 14.17
C PRO A 98 19.53 -9.83 13.51
N ARG A 99 19.38 -10.11 12.21
CA ARG A 99 18.10 -9.95 11.49
C ARG A 99 17.08 -10.99 11.95
N MET A 100 17.54 -12.23 12.15
CA MET A 100 16.70 -13.32 12.66
C MET A 100 16.26 -13.08 14.11
N ASP A 101 17.17 -12.58 14.95
CA ASP A 101 16.86 -12.22 16.33
C ASP A 101 15.81 -11.10 16.40
N GLN A 102 15.88 -10.12 15.48
CA GLN A 102 14.86 -9.07 15.36
C GLN A 102 13.50 -9.60 14.89
N ASP A 103 13.47 -10.54 13.94
CA ASP A 103 12.22 -11.20 13.52
C ASP A 103 11.56 -11.93 14.72
N ALA A 104 12.36 -12.69 15.47
CA ALA A 104 11.89 -13.43 16.65
C ALA A 104 11.39 -12.49 17.76
N TRP A 105 12.11 -11.38 18.01
CA TRP A 105 11.70 -10.35 18.96
C TRP A 105 10.34 -9.75 18.57
N LEU A 106 10.17 -9.30 17.33
CA LEU A 106 8.90 -8.71 16.87
C LEU A 106 7.75 -9.72 16.95
N ALA A 107 7.99 -10.98 16.55
CA ALA A 107 7.00 -12.06 16.67
C ALA A 107 6.56 -12.28 18.12
N GLY A 108 7.51 -12.22 19.06
CA GLY A 108 7.23 -12.36 20.49
C GLY A 108 6.34 -11.26 21.06
N LEU A 109 6.42 -10.03 20.54
CA LEU A 109 5.56 -8.92 20.97
C LEU A 109 4.08 -9.21 20.72
N PHE A 110 3.77 -9.80 19.56
CA PHE A 110 2.39 -10.07 19.12
C PHE A 110 1.87 -11.45 19.55
N ALA A 111 2.65 -12.24 20.30
CA ALA A 111 2.19 -13.49 20.91
C ALA A 111 1.15 -13.27 22.03
N ARG A 112 0.98 -12.02 22.48
CA ARG A 112 -0.04 -11.57 23.43
C ARG A 112 -0.79 -10.37 22.84
N PRO A 113 -2.00 -10.05 23.35
CA PRO A 113 -2.71 -8.86 22.92
C PRO A 113 -1.88 -7.59 23.13
N ALA A 114 -1.93 -6.70 22.15
CA ALA A 114 -1.33 -5.37 22.16
C ALA A 114 -2.42 -4.30 22.22
N THR A 115 -2.07 -3.08 22.62
CA THR A 115 -3.00 -1.95 22.70
C THR A 115 -2.65 -0.90 21.65
N ILE A 116 -3.64 -0.45 20.90
CA ILE A 116 -3.52 0.61 19.90
C ILE A 116 -3.91 1.94 20.55
N ASP A 117 -3.03 2.94 20.44
CA ASP A 117 -3.37 4.34 20.68
C ASP A 117 -3.48 5.04 19.31
N TRP A 118 -4.72 5.29 18.89
CA TRP A 118 -5.03 5.87 17.58
C TRP A 118 -4.55 7.32 17.44
N GLN A 119 -4.56 8.08 18.53
CA GLN A 119 -4.17 9.48 18.52
C GLN A 119 -2.65 9.63 18.47
N LYS A 120 -1.93 8.80 19.23
CA LYS A 120 -0.47 8.80 19.24
C LYS A 120 0.14 7.97 18.10
N GLN A 121 -0.69 7.21 17.39
CA GLN A 121 -0.28 6.28 16.35
C GLN A 121 0.75 5.28 16.90
N THR A 122 0.43 4.66 18.03
CA THR A 122 1.31 3.67 18.66
C THR A 122 0.63 2.33 18.86
N ILE A 123 1.41 1.25 18.79
CA ILE A 123 1.03 -0.08 19.24
C ILE A 123 1.90 -0.44 20.45
N THR A 124 1.28 -0.72 21.58
CA THR A 124 1.96 -1.08 22.83
C THR A 124 1.79 -2.57 23.10
N ALA A 125 2.90 -3.30 23.19
CA ALA A 125 2.96 -4.71 23.50
C ALA A 125 3.85 -4.93 24.74
N GLY A 126 3.22 -5.07 25.92
CA GLY A 126 3.95 -5.07 27.19
C GLY A 126 4.58 -3.70 27.46
N GLU A 127 5.89 -3.66 27.69
CA GLU A 127 6.66 -2.41 27.86
C GLU A 127 7.15 -1.81 26.54
N VAL A 128 6.97 -2.53 25.42
CA VAL A 128 7.42 -2.07 24.11
C VAL A 128 6.34 -1.21 23.46
N VAL A 129 6.74 -0.05 22.96
CA VAL A 129 5.88 0.86 22.19
C VAL A 129 6.44 1.03 20.79
N LEU A 130 5.63 0.71 19.79
CA LEU A 130 5.93 0.90 18.37
C LEU A 130 5.20 2.16 17.90
N THR A 131 5.94 3.21 17.51
CA THR A 131 5.35 4.35 16.79
C THR A 131 5.21 3.98 15.33
N ILE A 132 3.98 4.04 14.82
CA ILE A 132 3.64 3.66 13.46
C ILE A 132 3.19 4.87 12.66
N LEU A 133 3.63 4.96 11.41
CA LEU A 133 3.08 5.89 10.44
C LEU A 133 2.57 5.10 9.23
N PRO A 134 1.53 5.58 8.52
CA PRO A 134 1.16 5.03 7.23
C PRO A 134 2.39 4.94 6.33
N ARG A 135 2.56 3.83 5.61
CA ARG A 135 3.69 3.61 4.72
C ARG A 135 3.90 4.79 3.78
N THR A 136 2.84 5.34 3.20
CA THR A 136 2.88 6.47 2.27
C THR A 136 3.36 7.78 2.89
N ALA A 137 3.28 7.93 4.21
CA ALA A 137 3.83 9.09 4.91
C ALA A 137 5.35 9.00 5.07
N VAL A 138 5.90 7.79 5.14
CA VAL A 138 7.35 7.55 5.27
C VAL A 138 8.01 7.35 3.90
N HIS A 139 7.38 6.53 3.06
CA HIS A 139 7.78 6.20 1.70
C HIS A 139 6.64 6.54 0.73
N PRO A 140 6.55 7.81 0.30
CA PRO A 140 5.49 8.24 -0.62
C PRO A 140 5.58 7.49 -1.94
N ASP A 141 4.41 7.18 -2.50
CA ASP A 141 4.28 6.57 -3.81
C ASP A 141 4.76 7.55 -4.89
N GLN A 142 5.44 7.02 -5.91
CA GLN A 142 5.90 7.83 -7.02
C GLN A 142 4.73 8.35 -7.86
N ASP A 143 4.89 9.55 -8.42
CA ASP A 143 3.90 10.15 -9.31
C ASP A 143 3.94 9.43 -10.67
N LEU A 144 2.85 8.73 -11.02
CA LEU A 144 2.71 8.01 -12.30
C LEU A 144 3.18 8.84 -13.49
N ARG A 145 2.87 10.14 -13.50
CA ARG A 145 3.06 11.06 -14.64
C ARG A 145 4.49 11.57 -14.75
N ARG A 146 5.21 11.66 -13.63
CA ARG A 146 6.56 12.25 -13.58
C ARG A 146 7.66 11.21 -13.49
N THR A 147 7.29 9.95 -13.36
CA THR A 147 8.24 8.85 -13.21
C THR A 147 8.48 8.13 -14.54
N ARG A 148 9.73 7.76 -14.78
CA ARG A 148 10.12 6.83 -15.82
C ARG A 148 9.96 5.42 -15.27
N TRP A 149 9.14 4.60 -15.92
CA TRP A 149 8.81 3.25 -15.47
C TRP A 149 9.47 2.23 -16.37
N VAL A 150 10.35 1.39 -15.82
CA VAL A 150 11.02 0.32 -16.57
C VAL A 150 10.40 -1.02 -16.23
N LEU A 151 10.01 -1.79 -17.25
CA LEU A 151 9.39 -3.10 -17.06
C LEU A 151 10.38 -4.04 -16.36
N ASP A 152 9.92 -4.66 -15.29
CA ASP A 152 10.71 -5.52 -14.41
C ASP A 152 10.17 -6.96 -14.39
N GLY A 153 8.88 -7.15 -14.69
CA GLY A 153 8.29 -8.48 -14.79
C GLY A 153 6.88 -8.47 -15.37
N LEU A 154 6.40 -9.66 -15.70
CA LEU A 154 5.06 -9.92 -16.21
C LEU A 154 4.37 -10.95 -15.31
N THR A 155 3.05 -10.88 -15.23
CA THR A 155 2.23 -11.84 -14.49
C THR A 155 1.05 -12.30 -15.32
N SER A 156 0.72 -13.59 -15.24
CA SER A 156 -0.49 -14.18 -15.81
C SER A 156 -1.10 -15.12 -14.76
N GLY A 157 -2.22 -14.70 -14.17
CA GLY A 157 -2.77 -15.31 -12.97
C GLY A 157 -1.71 -15.33 -11.86
N ASP A 158 -1.46 -16.52 -11.29
CA ASP A 158 -0.46 -16.72 -10.23
C ASP A 158 0.97 -16.93 -10.74
N THR A 159 1.18 -16.89 -12.07
CA THR A 159 2.49 -17.12 -12.68
C THR A 159 3.20 -15.80 -12.94
N ALA A 160 4.41 -15.64 -12.40
CA ALA A 160 5.31 -14.53 -12.72
C ALA A 160 6.36 -14.96 -13.75
N SER A 161 6.71 -14.06 -14.66
CA SER A 161 7.73 -14.26 -15.70
C SER A 161 8.69 -13.07 -15.75
N SER A 162 9.97 -13.36 -16.02
CA SER A 162 10.99 -12.34 -16.22
C SER A 162 10.91 -11.71 -17.60
N VAL A 163 11.41 -10.47 -17.71
CA VAL A 163 11.52 -9.79 -19.00
C VAL A 163 12.68 -10.38 -19.81
N PRO A 164 12.47 -10.81 -21.07
CA PRO A 164 13.54 -11.27 -21.95
C PRO A 164 14.63 -10.20 -22.14
N ALA A 165 15.89 -10.65 -22.22
CA ALA A 165 17.04 -9.80 -22.42
C ALA A 165 16.89 -8.90 -23.67
N GLY A 166 17.45 -7.70 -23.61
CA GLY A 166 17.37 -6.72 -24.69
C GLY A 166 17.29 -5.28 -24.15
N PRO A 167 16.93 -4.30 -25.01
CA PRO A 167 16.69 -2.94 -24.56
C PRO A 167 15.61 -2.89 -23.47
N PRO A 168 15.78 -2.04 -22.43
CA PRO A 168 14.79 -1.91 -21.38
C PRO A 168 13.48 -1.40 -21.96
N VAL A 169 12.37 -2.05 -21.58
CA VAL A 169 11.03 -1.57 -21.96
C VAL A 169 10.65 -0.45 -21.00
N VAL A 170 10.38 0.73 -21.54
CA VAL A 170 10.13 1.93 -20.75
C VAL A 170 8.76 2.49 -21.06
N LEU A 171 7.96 2.68 -20.02
CA LEU A 171 6.73 3.44 -20.04
C LEU A 171 6.99 4.83 -19.45
N ARG A 172 6.62 5.88 -20.18
CA ARG A 172 6.72 7.27 -19.73
C ARG A 172 5.46 8.03 -20.12
N MET A 173 4.94 8.86 -19.22
CA MET A 173 3.92 9.83 -19.58
C MET A 173 4.56 11.09 -20.17
N GLU A 174 4.05 11.54 -21.32
CA GLU A 174 4.35 12.83 -21.93
C GLU A 174 3.13 13.73 -21.72
N GLY A 175 3.27 14.80 -20.94
CA GLY A 175 2.14 15.66 -20.59
C GLY A 175 1.13 14.96 -19.67
N THR A 176 -0.16 15.17 -19.92
CA THR A 176 -1.27 14.71 -19.05
C THR A 176 -2.02 13.49 -19.58
N ASP A 177 -1.81 13.12 -20.82
CA ASP A 177 -2.69 12.22 -21.55
C ASP A 177 -1.97 11.39 -22.59
N VAL A 178 -0.66 11.54 -22.79
CA VAL A 178 0.09 10.68 -23.70
C VAL A 178 1.01 9.75 -22.92
N VAL A 179 1.01 8.47 -23.26
CA VAL A 179 1.99 7.48 -22.79
C VAL A 179 2.85 7.04 -23.96
N GLN A 180 4.17 7.07 -23.79
CA GLN A 180 5.12 6.45 -24.69
C GLN A 180 5.64 5.13 -24.10
N VAL A 181 5.57 4.07 -24.90
CA VAL A 181 6.16 2.76 -24.59
C VAL A 181 7.27 2.48 -25.60
N SER A 182 8.50 2.43 -25.10
CA SER A 182 9.72 2.26 -25.90
C SER A 182 10.52 1.03 -25.47
N GLY A 183 11.53 0.65 -26.24
CA GLY A 183 12.36 -0.54 -26.01
C GLY A 183 11.74 -1.85 -26.48
N LEU A 184 10.43 -1.87 -26.69
CA LEU A 184 9.72 -2.88 -27.47
C LEU A 184 10.22 -2.94 -28.92
N CYS A 185 10.04 -4.09 -29.57
CA CYS A 185 10.32 -4.27 -30.99
C CYS A 185 9.39 -3.37 -31.82
N ASN A 186 8.11 -3.34 -31.48
CA ASN A 186 7.13 -2.40 -32.00
C ASN A 186 6.63 -1.51 -30.85
N GLY A 187 7.47 -0.56 -30.44
CA GLY A 187 7.07 0.50 -29.53
C GLY A 187 5.86 1.29 -30.05
N PHE A 188 5.18 1.99 -29.15
CA PHE A 188 3.97 2.73 -29.45
C PHE A 188 3.78 3.93 -28.52
N GLY A 189 3.02 4.90 -28.99
CA GLY A 189 2.47 5.97 -28.17
C GLY A 189 0.95 5.82 -28.11
N ALA A 190 0.33 6.12 -26.97
CA ALA A 190 -1.11 6.02 -26.78
C ALA A 190 -1.65 7.22 -26.00
N ASP A 191 -2.79 7.76 -26.45
CA ASP A 191 -3.57 8.67 -25.63
C ASP A 191 -4.27 7.88 -24.51
N VAL A 192 -4.29 8.45 -23.31
CA VAL A 192 -4.83 7.82 -22.11
C VAL A 192 -5.63 8.80 -21.26
N GLU A 193 -6.67 8.27 -20.61
CA GLU A 193 -7.33 8.94 -19.50
C GLU A 193 -7.00 8.21 -18.21
N VAL A 194 -6.42 8.93 -17.24
CA VAL A 194 -6.08 8.39 -15.92
C VAL A 194 -7.06 8.94 -14.90
N ALA A 195 -7.83 8.07 -14.27
CA ALA A 195 -8.78 8.44 -13.22
C ALA A 195 -9.04 7.26 -12.28
N GLY A 196 -9.18 7.55 -10.97
CA GLY A 196 -9.69 6.59 -9.98
C GLY A 196 -8.96 5.25 -9.94
N GLY A 197 -7.62 5.23 -10.05
CA GLY A 197 -6.82 4.00 -10.07
C GLY A 197 -6.90 3.19 -11.38
N GLY A 198 -7.53 3.74 -12.42
CA GLY A 198 -7.61 3.15 -13.75
C GLY A 198 -6.89 3.97 -14.81
N ILE A 199 -6.52 3.30 -15.90
CA ILE A 199 -6.04 3.90 -17.14
C ILE A 199 -6.95 3.41 -18.27
N ARG A 200 -7.55 4.34 -19.01
CA ARG A 200 -8.28 4.06 -20.24
C ARG A 200 -7.38 4.41 -21.41
N TRP A 201 -6.95 3.40 -22.15
CA TRP A 201 -6.10 3.52 -23.32
C TRP A 201 -6.97 3.72 -24.56
N MET A 202 -6.73 4.80 -25.28
CA MET A 202 -7.36 5.04 -26.56
C MET A 202 -6.76 4.11 -27.63
N PRO A 203 -7.50 3.86 -28.74
CA PRO A 203 -6.93 3.16 -29.88
C PRO A 203 -5.66 3.86 -30.33
N HIS A 204 -4.57 3.11 -30.43
CA HIS A 204 -3.28 3.59 -30.84
C HIS A 204 -2.73 2.71 -31.95
N MET A 205 -1.87 3.30 -32.76
CA MET A 205 -1.14 2.58 -33.79
C MET A 205 0.21 2.15 -33.23
N ARG A 206 0.64 0.95 -33.57
CA ARG A 206 2.01 0.47 -33.37
C ARG A 206 2.62 0.14 -34.72
N THR A 207 3.94 0.19 -34.79
CA THR A 207 4.67 -0.39 -35.93
C THR A 207 4.32 -1.89 -36.01
N LEU A 208 4.38 -2.47 -37.21
CA LEU A 208 4.21 -3.90 -37.42
C LEU A 208 5.40 -4.43 -38.21
N MET A 209 6.56 -4.47 -37.56
CA MET A 209 7.77 -5.10 -38.07
C MET A 209 7.97 -6.48 -37.47
N ALA A 210 8.58 -7.37 -38.26
CA ALA A 210 9.01 -8.67 -37.79
C ALA A 210 10.16 -8.51 -36.80
N CYS A 211 9.99 -9.04 -35.59
CA CYS A 211 11.04 -9.06 -34.58
C CYS A 211 11.97 -10.24 -34.83
N ALA A 212 13.28 -9.99 -34.86
CA ALA A 212 14.26 -11.05 -35.10
C ALA A 212 14.31 -12.07 -33.95
N ASP A 213 14.10 -11.61 -32.71
CA ASP A 213 14.06 -12.46 -31.52
C ASP A 213 12.60 -12.86 -31.20
N PRO A 214 12.26 -14.16 -31.23
CA PRO A 214 10.93 -14.65 -30.88
C PRO A 214 10.49 -14.30 -29.46
N ALA A 215 11.41 -14.24 -28.49
CA ALA A 215 11.09 -13.87 -27.12
C ALA A 215 10.71 -12.38 -27.03
N ARG A 216 11.38 -11.52 -27.81
CA ARG A 216 11.01 -10.10 -27.91
C ARG A 216 9.72 -9.89 -28.69
N HIS A 217 9.44 -10.72 -29.68
CA HIS A 217 8.15 -10.73 -30.35
C HIS A 217 7.00 -11.04 -29.37
N ALA A 218 7.15 -12.10 -28.58
CA ALA A 218 6.15 -12.48 -27.57
C ALA A 218 5.97 -11.40 -26.50
N LEU A 219 7.07 -10.76 -26.05
CA LEU A 219 6.99 -9.64 -25.11
C LEU A 219 6.20 -8.45 -25.67
N ASP A 220 6.41 -8.14 -26.95
CA ASP A 220 5.70 -7.09 -27.69
C ASP A 220 4.19 -7.31 -27.68
N ASP A 221 3.78 -8.54 -27.97
CA ASP A 221 2.37 -8.92 -28.04
C ASP A 221 1.74 -8.94 -26.65
N GLU A 222 2.43 -9.46 -25.64
CA GLU A 222 1.93 -9.46 -24.26
C GLU A 222 1.73 -8.03 -23.75
N VAL A 223 2.76 -7.18 -23.86
CA VAL A 223 2.69 -5.79 -23.35
C VAL A 223 1.60 -4.99 -24.05
N SER A 224 1.50 -5.08 -25.39
CA SER A 224 0.45 -4.37 -26.13
C SER A 224 -0.96 -4.94 -25.89
N SER A 225 -1.09 -6.23 -25.58
CA SER A 225 -2.37 -6.83 -25.20
C SER A 225 -2.84 -6.35 -23.83
N VAL A 226 -1.93 -6.07 -22.90
CA VAL A 226 -2.29 -5.52 -21.57
C VAL A 226 -2.61 -4.04 -21.67
N LEU A 227 -1.79 -3.25 -22.36
CA LEU A 227 -1.89 -1.78 -22.42
C LEU A 227 -2.89 -1.27 -23.47
N THR A 228 -4.12 -1.81 -23.44
CA THR A 228 -5.21 -1.38 -24.31
C THR A 228 -6.57 -1.48 -23.59
N GLY A 229 -7.55 -0.69 -24.04
CA GLY A 229 -8.87 -0.65 -23.41
C GLY A 229 -8.82 -0.08 -21.99
N ARG A 230 -9.35 -0.80 -21.00
CA ARG A 230 -9.33 -0.36 -19.60
C ARG A 230 -8.41 -1.26 -18.78
N THR A 231 -7.50 -0.63 -18.05
CA THR A 231 -6.62 -1.30 -17.09
C THR A 231 -6.77 -0.67 -15.71
N THR A 232 -6.48 -1.43 -14.67
CA THR A 232 -6.25 -0.89 -13.33
C THR A 232 -4.76 -0.72 -13.10
N TYR A 233 -4.38 0.20 -12.23
CA TYR A 233 -2.99 0.32 -11.79
C TYR A 233 -2.90 0.55 -10.30
N ARG A 234 -1.76 0.15 -9.73
CA ARG A 234 -1.39 0.42 -8.35
C ARG A 234 0.07 0.80 -8.31
N ILE A 235 0.38 1.88 -7.60
CA ILE A 235 1.76 2.26 -7.29
C ILE A 235 2.00 1.93 -5.82
N THR A 236 3.15 1.33 -5.55
CA THR A 236 3.63 1.06 -4.19
C THR A 236 5.09 1.45 -4.16
N GLU A 237 5.37 2.60 -3.54
CA GLU A 237 6.66 3.26 -3.53
C GLU A 237 7.18 3.44 -4.96
N LYS A 238 8.19 2.67 -5.33
CA LYS A 238 8.86 2.68 -6.63
C LYS A 238 8.37 1.60 -7.59
N THR A 239 7.28 0.91 -7.27
CA THR A 239 6.74 -0.17 -8.11
C THR A 239 5.39 0.24 -8.67
N LEU A 240 5.22 0.15 -9.98
CA LEU A 240 3.95 0.32 -10.67
C LEU A 240 3.51 -1.05 -11.18
N VAL A 241 2.30 -1.46 -10.83
CA VAL A 241 1.66 -2.65 -11.41
C VAL A 241 0.45 -2.20 -12.21
N ILE A 242 0.40 -2.55 -13.49
CA ILE A 242 -0.76 -2.34 -14.37
C ILE A 242 -1.37 -3.70 -14.66
N THR A 243 -2.69 -3.86 -14.52
CA THR A 243 -3.39 -5.13 -14.73
C THR A 243 -4.58 -5.00 -15.67
N ARG A 244 -4.83 -6.07 -16.42
CA ARG A 244 -5.99 -6.24 -17.30
C ARG A 244 -6.45 -7.71 -17.23
N GLY A 245 -7.57 -7.96 -16.53
CA GLY A 245 -7.97 -9.34 -16.22
C GLY A 245 -6.87 -10.02 -15.39
N ASP A 246 -6.48 -11.22 -15.81
CA ASP A 246 -5.43 -12.00 -15.13
C ASP A 246 -4.00 -11.61 -15.55
N ALA A 247 -3.85 -10.76 -16.58
CA ALA A 247 -2.55 -10.32 -17.05
C ALA A 247 -2.09 -9.05 -16.31
N GLY A 248 -0.79 -8.97 -16.01
CA GLY A 248 -0.19 -7.85 -15.31
C GLY A 248 1.22 -7.54 -15.76
N LEU A 249 1.58 -6.26 -15.70
CA LEU A 249 2.91 -5.74 -15.98
C LEU A 249 3.41 -5.02 -14.74
N THR A 250 4.60 -5.42 -14.28
CA THR A 250 5.28 -4.80 -13.15
C THR A 250 6.42 -3.96 -13.67
N PHE A 251 6.42 -2.69 -13.29
CA PHE A 251 7.46 -1.72 -13.61
C PHE A 251 8.11 -1.20 -12.33
N ARG A 252 9.39 -0.86 -12.43
CA ARG A 252 10.14 -0.14 -11.39
C ARG A 252 10.42 1.29 -11.82
N ALA A 253 10.36 2.21 -10.87
CA ALA A 253 10.71 3.62 -11.06
C ALA A 253 12.22 3.78 -11.25
N GLU A 254 12.61 4.57 -12.24
CA GLU A 254 13.99 5.03 -12.49
C GLU A 254 14.08 6.56 -12.51
#